data_AF-A0A954VD91-F1
#
_entry.id   AF-A0A954VD91-F1
#
_cell.length_a   1.000
_cell.length_b   1.000
_cell.length_c   1.000
_cell.angle_alpha   90.00
_cell.angle_beta   90.00
_cell.angle_gamma   90.00
#
_symmetry.space_group_name_H-M   'P 1'
#
loop_
_entity.id
_entity.type
_entity.pdbx_description
1 polymer ?
#
loop_
_entity_poly.entity_id
_entity_poly.type
_entity_poly.pdbx_seq_one_letter_code
_entity_poly.pdbx_strand_id
1 'polypeptide(L)'
;LSQDPDTVMVLCDNVKGLGVTLDPSHYIGGPYAARGYDQIIKYVYQVLLRDSTKSKLQVRVGQGEVEYSKLITQLGRLKYNRALTIDIIEESDVEHASELRKMRLLLESLL
;
A
#
# COMPACT_ATOMS: atom_id res chain seq x y z
N LEU A 1 4.88 6.53 -10.99
CA LEU A 1 4.47 7.41 -12.11
C LEU A 1 3.97 8.78 -11.64
N SER A 2 3.36 8.89 -10.46
CA SER A 2 3.31 10.15 -9.71
C SER A 2 3.20 9.82 -8.22
N GLN A 3 3.93 10.54 -7.37
CA GLN A 3 3.76 10.48 -5.91
C GLN A 3 2.64 11.41 -5.44
N ASP A 4 2.16 12.30 -6.33
CA ASP A 4 1.02 13.18 -6.07
C ASP A 4 -0.30 12.48 -6.49
N PRO A 5 -1.21 12.24 -5.55
CA PRO A 5 -2.47 11.56 -5.83
C PRO A 5 -3.41 12.38 -6.73
N ASP A 6 -3.32 13.71 -6.76
CA ASP A 6 -4.16 14.54 -7.64
C ASP A 6 -3.82 14.29 -9.11
N THR A 7 -2.53 14.31 -9.43
CA THR A 7 -2.02 13.96 -10.76
C THR A 7 -2.45 12.54 -11.18
N VAL A 8 -2.44 11.57 -10.26
CA VAL A 8 -2.90 10.20 -10.53
C VAL A 8 -4.38 10.18 -10.91
N MET A 9 -5.24 10.91 -10.17
CA MET A 9 -6.66 10.99 -10.50
C MET A 9 -6.90 11.54 -11.89
N VAL A 10 -6.23 12.65 -12.24
CA VAL A 10 -6.35 13.27 -13.56
C VAL A 10 -6.00 12.28 -14.66
N LEU A 11 -4.91 11.51 -14.49
CA LEU A 11 -4.51 10.50 -15.48
C LEU A 11 -5.57 9.39 -15.62
N CYS A 12 -6.04 8.84 -14.49
CA CYS A 12 -7.03 7.76 -14.49
C CYS A 12 -8.40 8.20 -15.05
N ASP A 13 -8.81 9.44 -14.81
CA ASP A 13 -10.07 9.98 -15.33
C ASP A 13 -10.03 10.22 -16.84
N ASN A 14 -8.85 10.54 -17.39
CA ASN A 14 -8.70 10.84 -18.82
C ASN A 14 -8.36 9.61 -19.67
N VAL A 15 -7.86 8.53 -19.06
CA VAL A 15 -7.47 7.31 -19.78
C VAL A 15 -8.34 6.14 -19.35
N LYS A 16 -9.32 5.78 -20.20
CA LYS A 16 -10.24 4.67 -19.94
C LYS A 16 -9.49 3.37 -19.70
N GLY A 17 -9.73 2.74 -18.55
CA GLY A 17 -9.11 1.47 -18.17
C GLY A 17 -7.73 1.60 -17.54
N LEU A 18 -7.22 2.83 -17.36
CA LEU A 18 -6.00 3.06 -16.60
C LEU A 18 -6.29 2.87 -15.10
N GLY A 19 -5.55 1.97 -14.49
CA GLY A 19 -5.53 1.76 -13.04
C GLY A 19 -4.12 1.95 -12.49
N VAL A 20 -4.02 1.90 -11.17
CA VAL A 20 -2.74 2.06 -10.46
C VAL A 20 -2.43 0.90 -9.55
N THR A 21 -1.14 0.69 -9.35
CA THR A 21 -0.61 -0.09 -8.24
C THR A 21 -0.46 0.82 -7.03
N LEU A 22 -1.14 0.49 -5.93
CA LEU A 22 -1.03 1.19 -4.67
C LEU A 22 0.00 0.51 -3.77
N ASP A 23 1.06 1.24 -3.43
CA ASP A 23 1.91 0.93 -2.28
C ASP A 23 1.71 2.07 -1.25
N PRO A 24 1.04 1.81 -0.11
CA PRO A 24 0.83 2.82 0.93
C PRO A 24 2.11 3.47 1.44
N SER A 25 3.24 2.77 1.39
CA SER A 25 4.53 3.21 1.94
C SER A 25 5.04 4.47 1.26
N HIS A 26 4.79 4.60 -0.05
CA HIS A 26 5.14 5.80 -0.82
C HIS A 26 4.29 7.03 -0.46
N TYR A 27 3.14 6.83 0.19
CA TYR A 27 2.27 7.90 0.67
C TYR A 27 2.44 8.18 2.17
N ILE A 28 3.34 7.47 2.86
CA ILE A 28 3.69 7.72 4.26
C ILE A 28 5.00 8.50 4.36
N GLY A 29 6.04 8.05 3.64
CA GLY A 29 7.37 8.68 3.65
C GLY A 29 7.69 9.52 2.41
N GLY A 30 6.77 9.61 1.45
CA GLY A 30 6.98 10.36 0.22
C GLY A 30 6.78 11.88 0.36
N PRO A 31 7.20 12.67 -0.64
CA PRO A 31 7.09 14.13 -0.62
C PRO A 31 5.65 14.66 -0.59
N TYR A 32 4.66 13.81 -0.90
CA TYR A 32 3.24 14.15 -0.85
C TYR A 32 2.49 13.41 0.26
N ALA A 33 3.18 12.92 1.29
CA ALA A 33 2.59 12.08 2.33
C ALA A 33 1.37 12.70 3.04
N ALA A 34 1.35 14.02 3.20
CA ALA A 34 0.23 14.74 3.83
C ALA A 34 -1.10 14.61 3.08
N ARG A 35 -1.09 14.24 1.79
CA ARG A 35 -2.30 14.06 0.98
C ARG A 35 -2.90 12.66 1.10
N GLY A 36 -2.11 11.67 1.53
CA GLY A 36 -2.52 10.27 1.56
C GLY A 36 -2.90 9.73 0.17
N TYR A 37 -3.64 8.61 0.15
CA TYR A 37 -4.05 7.91 -1.07
C TYR A 37 -5.56 7.64 -1.16
N ASP A 38 -6.36 8.18 -0.23
CA ASP A 38 -7.78 7.87 -0.10
C ASP A 38 -8.57 8.16 -1.41
N GLN A 39 -8.20 9.21 -2.14
CA GLN A 39 -8.90 9.62 -3.36
C GLN A 39 -8.60 8.73 -4.59
N ILE A 40 -7.45 8.05 -4.60
CA ILE A 40 -7.05 7.20 -5.73
C ILE A 40 -7.47 5.73 -5.55
N ILE A 41 -8.00 5.37 -4.39
CA ILE A 41 -8.29 3.96 -4.04
C ILE A 41 -9.29 3.30 -4.99
N LYS A 42 -10.18 4.08 -5.62
CA LYS A 42 -11.11 3.63 -6.67
C LYS A 42 -10.45 3.22 -7.99
N TYR A 43 -9.22 3.63 -8.24
CA TYR A 43 -8.46 3.27 -9.45
C TYR A 43 -7.45 2.14 -9.21
N VAL A 44 -7.42 1.57 -8.00
CA VAL A 44 -6.42 0.57 -7.62
C VAL A 44 -6.71 -0.77 -8.27
N TYR A 45 -5.72 -1.29 -8.99
CA TYR A 45 -5.75 -2.61 -9.64
C TYR A 45 -4.86 -3.63 -8.94
N GLN A 46 -3.85 -3.16 -8.20
CA GLN A 46 -2.91 -3.99 -7.49
C GLN A 46 -2.49 -3.28 -6.20
N VAL A 47 -2.31 -4.03 -5.12
CA VAL A 47 -1.79 -3.51 -3.86
C VAL A 47 -0.46 -4.18 -3.56
N LEU A 48 0.55 -3.39 -3.22
CA LEU A 48 1.85 -3.84 -2.75
C LEU A 48 1.98 -3.48 -1.27
N LEU A 49 2.33 -4.46 -0.45
CA LEU A 49 2.29 -4.37 1.00
C LEU A 49 3.68 -4.66 1.58
N ARG A 50 4.19 -3.64 2.26
CA ARG A 50 5.31 -3.67 3.19
C ARG A 50 4.93 -2.78 4.36
N ASP A 51 5.65 -2.86 5.47
CA ASP A 51 5.47 -1.92 6.57
C ASP A 51 6.51 -0.80 6.45
N SER A 52 6.15 0.43 6.80
CA SER A 52 6.98 1.61 6.53
C SER A 52 6.75 2.72 7.55
N THR A 53 7.70 3.63 7.68
CA THR A 53 7.56 4.85 8.51
C THR A 53 7.73 6.09 7.63
N LYS A 54 7.52 7.27 8.19
CA LYS A 54 7.81 8.54 7.48
C LYS A 54 9.27 8.66 7.00
N SER A 55 10.19 7.94 7.65
CA SER A 55 11.63 8.04 7.38
C SER A 55 12.20 6.87 6.59
N LYS A 56 11.51 5.72 6.58
CA LYS A 56 11.98 4.48 5.97
C LYS A 56 10.87 3.83 5.16
N LEU A 57 11.16 3.59 3.88
CA LEU A 57 10.24 2.91 2.96
C LEU A 57 9.91 1.48 3.40
N GLN A 58 10.82 0.85 4.14
CA GLN A 58 10.61 -0.46 4.72
C GLN A 58 11.12 -0.51 6.16
N VAL A 59 10.33 -1.13 7.02
CA VAL A 59 10.69 -1.57 8.36
C VAL A 59 10.14 -2.97 8.60
N ARG A 60 10.52 -3.59 9.73
CA ARG A 60 9.96 -4.88 10.14
C ARG A 60 8.46 -4.77 10.33
N VAL A 61 7.73 -5.84 9.99
CA VAL A 61 6.27 -5.90 10.08
C VAL A 61 5.82 -5.66 11.52
N GLY A 62 4.92 -4.70 11.71
CA GLY A 62 4.40 -4.28 13.01
C GLY A 62 5.18 -3.12 13.65
N GLN A 63 6.22 -2.61 12.98
CA GLN A 63 7.00 -1.44 13.43
C GLN A 63 6.76 -0.19 12.57
N GLY A 64 5.91 -0.28 11.55
CA GLY A 64 5.57 0.86 10.72
C GLY A 64 4.25 1.52 11.08
N GLU A 65 3.87 2.44 10.22
CA GLU A 65 2.75 3.37 10.35
C GLU A 65 1.64 3.07 9.32
N VAL A 66 1.73 1.95 8.59
CA VAL A 66 0.71 1.57 7.59
C VAL A 66 -0.58 1.17 8.30
N GLU A 67 -1.66 1.91 8.05
CA GLU A 67 -2.98 1.63 8.61
C GLU A 67 -3.71 0.51 7.84
N TYR A 68 -3.29 -0.74 8.01
CA TYR A 68 -3.85 -1.88 7.26
C TYR A 68 -5.37 -2.04 7.44
N SER A 69 -5.92 -1.88 8.66
CA SER A 69 -7.36 -1.98 8.89
C SER A 69 -8.15 -0.94 8.10
N LYS A 70 -7.62 0.29 7.98
CA LYS A 70 -8.22 1.36 7.17
C LYS A 70 -8.18 0.98 5.69
N LEU A 71 -7.01 0.55 5.19
CA LEU A 71 -6.82 0.11 3.81
C LEU A 71 -7.80 -1.00 3.42
N ILE A 72 -7.85 -2.09 4.19
CA ILE A 72 -8.72 -3.25 3.94
C ILE A 72 -10.20 -2.82 3.96
N THR A 73 -10.60 -1.99 4.93
CA THR A 73 -11.97 -1.46 5.01
C THR A 73 -12.34 -0.66 3.76
N GLN A 74 -11.46 0.23 3.28
CA GLN A 74 -11.73 1.03 2.10
C GLN A 74 -11.79 0.19 0.81
N LEU A 75 -10.86 -0.75 0.65
CA LEU A 75 -10.88 -1.71 -0.47
C LEU A 75 -12.16 -2.54 -0.46
N GLY A 76 -12.59 -3.02 0.71
CA GLY A 76 -13.83 -3.76 0.89
C GLY A 76 -15.08 -2.96 0.51
N ARG A 77 -15.17 -1.68 0.90
CA ARG A 77 -16.26 -0.77 0.50
C ARG A 77 -16.38 -0.62 -1.02
N LEU A 78 -15.26 -0.68 -1.72
CA LEU A 78 -15.19 -0.61 -3.18
C LEU A 78 -15.31 -1.97 -3.88
N LYS A 79 -15.57 -3.05 -3.12
CA LYS A 79 -15.64 -4.43 -3.62
C LYS A 79 -14.39 -4.83 -4.41
N TYR A 80 -13.22 -4.35 -3.97
CA TYR A 80 -11.95 -4.75 -4.55
C TYR A 80 -11.81 -6.28 -4.48
N ASN A 81 -11.61 -6.91 -5.62
CA ASN A 81 -11.59 -8.38 -5.78
C ASN A 81 -10.31 -8.88 -6.44
N ARG A 82 -9.22 -8.12 -6.31
CA ARG A 82 -7.91 -8.42 -6.89
C ARG A 82 -6.89 -8.76 -5.79
N ALA A 83 -5.66 -9.05 -6.18
CA ALA A 83 -4.64 -9.52 -5.27
C ALA A 83 -4.19 -8.43 -4.27
N LEU A 84 -3.87 -8.88 -3.05
CA LEU A 84 -3.01 -8.18 -2.10
C LEU A 84 -1.64 -8.86 -2.18
N THR A 85 -0.60 -8.12 -2.56
CA THR A 85 0.74 -8.69 -2.75
C THR A 85 1.67 -8.18 -1.67
N ILE A 86 2.35 -9.11 -1.00
CA ILE A 86 3.42 -8.78 -0.06
C ILE A 86 4.67 -8.47 -0.88
N ASP A 87 5.25 -7.28 -0.67
CA ASP A 87 6.40 -6.75 -1.41
C ASP A 87 7.47 -6.28 -0.42
N ILE A 88 7.97 -7.22 0.38
CA ILE A 88 9.05 -6.99 1.35
C ILE A 88 10.38 -7.27 0.63
N ILE A 89 11.35 -6.38 0.78
CA ILE A 89 12.71 -6.53 0.25
C ILE A 89 13.56 -7.25 1.30
N GLU A 90 14.49 -8.12 0.87
CA GLU A 90 15.43 -8.77 1.79
C GLU A 90 16.36 -7.75 2.47
N GLU A 91 16.50 -7.86 3.80
CA GLU A 91 17.42 -7.07 4.61
C GLU A 91 18.39 -8.01 5.35
N SER A 92 19.68 -7.65 5.40
CA SER A 92 20.75 -8.55 5.87
C SER A 92 20.62 -8.99 7.33
N ASP A 93 19.91 -8.24 8.15
CA ASP A 93 19.74 -8.47 9.60
C ASP A 93 18.37 -9.09 9.95
N VAL A 94 17.59 -9.49 8.94
CA VAL A 94 16.22 -10.00 9.11
C VAL A 94 15.99 -11.27 8.31
N GLU A 95 15.40 -12.27 8.93
CA GLU A 95 14.94 -13.47 8.23
C GLU A 95 13.71 -13.14 7.36
N HIS A 96 13.90 -13.06 6.05
CA HIS A 96 12.87 -12.64 5.10
C HIS A 96 11.57 -13.46 5.19
N ALA A 97 11.67 -14.79 5.32
CA ALA A 97 10.52 -15.67 5.46
C ALA A 97 9.69 -15.39 6.72
N SER A 98 10.33 -14.95 7.80
CA SER A 98 9.65 -14.55 9.04
C SER A 98 8.80 -13.30 8.82
N GLU A 99 9.31 -12.31 8.10
CA GLU A 99 8.57 -11.08 7.77
C GLU A 99 7.39 -11.35 6.84
N LEU A 100 7.57 -12.18 5.80
CA LEU A 100 6.46 -12.63 4.94
C LEU A 100 5.36 -13.33 5.74
N ARG A 101 5.74 -14.19 6.70
CA ARG A 101 4.79 -14.89 7.57
C ARG A 101 4.03 -13.92 8.49
N LYS A 102 4.71 -12.94 9.08
CA LYS A 102 4.07 -11.91 9.91
C LYS A 102 3.06 -11.10 9.10
N MET A 103 3.43 -10.67 7.90
CA MET A 103 2.53 -9.91 7.02
C MET A 103 1.30 -10.74 6.63
N ARG A 104 1.50 -12.01 6.27
CA ARG A 104 0.38 -12.91 5.99
C ARG A 104 -0.58 -13.03 7.18
N LEU A 105 -0.06 -13.30 8.38
CA LEU A 105 -0.89 -13.45 9.59
C LEU A 105 -1.64 -12.15 9.93
N LEU A 106 -0.99 -11.00 9.75
CA LEU A 106 -1.64 -9.70 9.91
C LEU A 106 -2.82 -9.55 8.95
N LEU A 107 -2.64 -9.83 7.66
CA LEU A 107 -3.70 -9.72 6.67
C LEU A 107 -4.84 -10.73 6.91
N GLU A 108 -4.52 -11.97 7.30
CA GLU A 108 -5.52 -12.98 7.66
C GLU A 108 -6.37 -12.56 8.87
N SER A 109 -5.83 -11.74 9.78
CA SER A 109 -6.61 -11.23 10.93
C SER A 109 -7.58 -10.11 10.59
N LEU A 110 -7.45 -9.50 9.41
CA LEU A 110 -8.22 -8.33 8.96
C LEU A 110 -9.28 -8.65 7.89
N LEU A 111 -9.20 -9.83 7.29
CA LEU A 111 -10.08 -10.32 6.21
C LEU A 111 -11.12 -11.29 6.78
#